data_AF-A0A1F2U6W5-F1
#
_entry.id   AF-A0A1F2U6W5-F1
#
_cell.length_a   1.000
_cell.length_b   1.000
_cell.length_c   1.000
_cell.angle_alpha   90.00
_cell.angle_beta   90.00
_cell.angle_gamma   90.00
#
_symmetry.space_group_name_H-M   'P 1'
#
loop_
_entity.id
_entity.type
_entity.pdbx_description
1 polymer ?
#
loop_
_entity_poly.entity_id
_entity_poly.type
_entity_poly.pdbx_seq_one_letter_code
_entity_poly.pdbx_strand_id
1 'polypeptide(L)'
;MSRDLDPRVHEPERPDPSRGSRVGTDSDDRGRTDPRDVFADRLDLPRGPERERVHVRIRTYELRGSEVRTLATVGAFRVVPASDLRGHDGRPADPRKGDLPHLRDLGLVRTMPYVVGKTRTTLVTLTEQGRSVLEDARRDHDRERQVFYAGIAKPRELAHDAQLHRAYLRAAESLAPRDARIRRVVLDYELKREYQRFLQASNRGRRDSDGRPDREQEEIERWAHAHQLPMVDDHVQFPDVRIEYDERDGRRAVEDVEVTTEHYRGALAGAKARAGFTSYRAAGARLGGSRRTGRGGRGSDPRVAEEVLG
;
A
#
# COMPACT_ATOMS: atom_id res chain seq x y z
N MET A 1 6.94 66.73 -59.75
CA MET A 1 5.62 66.43 -59.19
C MET A 1 5.09 65.20 -59.91
N SER A 2 5.01 64.08 -59.20
CA SER A 2 4.25 62.85 -59.50
C SER A 2 4.82 61.78 -58.57
N ARG A 3 4.06 61.37 -57.55
CA ARG A 3 4.45 60.34 -56.57
C ARG A 3 3.88 59.00 -57.02
N ASP A 4 4.77 58.02 -57.11
CA ASP A 4 4.49 56.63 -57.47
C ASP A 4 3.52 55.96 -56.49
N LEU A 5 2.58 55.21 -57.07
CA LEU A 5 1.63 54.34 -56.39
C LEU A 5 2.25 52.94 -56.26
N ASP A 6 2.45 52.49 -55.01
CA ASP A 6 2.81 51.11 -54.67
C ASP A 6 1.61 50.45 -53.94
N PRO A 7 1.01 49.36 -54.47
CA PRO A 7 -0.19 48.74 -53.91
C PRO A 7 0.18 47.74 -52.80
N ARG A 8 0.00 48.14 -51.54
CA ARG A 8 0.14 47.23 -50.39
C ARG A 8 -1.18 46.51 -50.12
N VAL A 9 -1.19 45.21 -50.40
CA VAL A 9 -2.14 44.22 -49.88
C VAL A 9 -1.49 43.58 -48.64
N HIS A 10 -2.01 43.79 -47.44
CA HIS A 10 -1.77 42.96 -46.23
C HIS A 10 -2.81 43.35 -45.16
N GLU A 11 -3.86 42.54 -45.01
CA GLU A 11 -4.05 41.52 -43.95
C GLU A 11 -4.65 42.09 -42.64
N PRO A 12 -5.85 41.64 -42.22
CA PRO A 12 -6.54 42.17 -41.05
C PRO A 12 -5.84 41.77 -39.74
N GLU A 13 -5.90 42.71 -38.79
CA GLU A 13 -5.28 42.66 -37.46
C GLU A 13 -5.57 41.37 -36.69
N ARG A 14 -4.50 40.73 -36.20
CA ARG A 14 -4.55 39.55 -35.34
C ARG A 14 -4.94 39.95 -33.91
N PRO A 15 -5.88 39.22 -33.26
CA PRO A 15 -6.16 39.40 -31.85
C PRO A 15 -4.97 38.96 -30.97
N ASP A 16 -4.73 39.76 -29.95
CA ASP A 16 -3.71 39.64 -28.90
C ASP A 16 -3.67 38.24 -28.22
N PRO A 17 -2.51 37.55 -28.14
CA PRO A 17 -2.39 36.26 -27.46
C PRO A 17 -2.24 36.44 -25.94
N SER A 18 -3.30 36.86 -25.26
CA SER A 18 -3.41 36.66 -23.81
C SER A 18 -3.93 35.23 -23.55
N ARG A 19 -3.04 34.23 -23.69
CA ARG A 19 -3.27 32.82 -23.30
C ARG A 19 -2.25 32.40 -22.25
N GLY A 20 -2.49 32.86 -21.03
CA GLY A 20 -1.95 32.28 -19.80
C GLY A 20 -3.02 31.49 -19.05
N SER A 21 -3.81 30.66 -19.73
CA SER A 21 -4.68 29.69 -19.05
C SER A 21 -3.80 28.65 -18.38
N ARG A 22 -3.49 28.89 -17.11
CA ARG A 22 -3.12 27.83 -16.16
C ARG A 22 -4.19 26.74 -16.30
N VAL A 23 -3.78 25.62 -16.86
CA VAL A 23 -4.57 24.38 -16.80
C VAL A 23 -4.70 24.06 -15.32
N GLY A 24 -5.84 24.44 -14.75
CA GLY A 24 -6.27 23.99 -13.44
C GLY A 24 -6.53 22.51 -13.54
N THR A 25 -5.52 21.69 -13.20
CA THR A 25 -5.73 20.30 -12.84
C THR A 25 -6.30 20.27 -11.43
N ASP A 26 -7.53 20.74 -11.25
CA ASP A 26 -8.19 20.75 -9.93
C ASP A 26 -9.70 20.93 -10.11
N SER A 27 -10.39 19.87 -10.54
CA SER A 27 -11.87 19.82 -10.48
C SER A 27 -12.45 18.41 -10.34
N ASP A 28 -11.77 17.35 -10.80
CA ASP A 28 -12.34 16.00 -10.79
C ASP A 28 -12.02 15.14 -9.55
N ASP A 29 -11.17 15.62 -8.62
CA ASP A 29 -10.76 14.81 -7.45
C ASP A 29 -11.71 14.94 -6.24
N ARG A 30 -12.72 15.82 -6.30
CA ARG A 30 -13.63 16.09 -5.17
C ARG A 30 -14.72 15.03 -4.96
N GLY A 31 -14.86 14.08 -5.88
CA GLY A 31 -15.84 13.00 -5.80
C GLY A 31 -15.24 11.61 -5.57
N ARG A 32 -13.91 11.46 -5.63
CA ARG A 32 -13.27 10.14 -5.51
C ARG A 32 -12.96 9.85 -4.03
N THR A 33 -13.64 8.84 -3.47
CA THR A 33 -13.32 8.34 -2.13
C THR A 33 -11.85 7.94 -2.07
N ASP A 34 -11.13 8.39 -1.04
CA ASP A 34 -9.75 8.00 -0.84
C ASP A 34 -9.71 6.48 -0.66
N PRO A 35 -8.91 5.72 -1.43
CA PRO A 35 -8.87 4.26 -1.32
C PRO A 35 -8.55 3.79 0.10
N ARG A 36 -7.87 4.60 0.91
CA ARG A 36 -7.54 4.27 2.32
C ARG A 36 -8.74 4.30 3.26
N ASP A 37 -9.85 4.96 2.89
CA ASP A 37 -11.05 5.02 3.72
C ASP A 37 -11.71 3.65 3.89
N VAL A 38 -11.53 2.73 2.94
CA VAL A 38 -12.06 1.37 2.98
C VAL A 38 -11.70 0.62 4.27
N PHE A 39 -10.51 0.89 4.84
CA PHE A 39 -10.04 0.23 6.04
C PHE A 39 -10.74 0.74 7.30
N ALA A 40 -11.33 1.93 7.25
CA ALA A 40 -12.04 2.53 8.37
C ALA A 40 -13.57 2.47 8.21
N ASP A 41 -14.11 2.28 7.00
CA ASP A 41 -15.55 2.25 6.64
C ASP A 41 -16.45 1.38 7.49
N ARG A 42 -15.91 0.26 7.98
CA ARG A 42 -16.64 -0.67 8.84
C ARG A 42 -16.32 -0.52 10.33
N LEU A 43 -15.68 0.58 10.71
CA LEU A 43 -15.36 0.90 12.09
C LEU A 43 -16.30 1.98 12.62
N ASP A 44 -16.77 1.78 13.83
CA ASP A 44 -17.51 2.77 14.61
C ASP A 44 -16.54 3.73 15.30
N LEU A 45 -15.79 4.45 14.47
CA LEU A 45 -14.79 5.42 14.88
C LEU A 45 -15.02 6.77 14.19
N PRO A 46 -14.55 7.88 14.80
CA PRO A 46 -14.70 9.22 14.27
C PRO A 46 -14.18 9.34 12.84
N ARG A 47 -14.92 10.04 11.99
CA ARG A 47 -14.55 10.33 10.58
C ARG A 47 -14.39 11.80 10.28
N GLY A 48 -14.84 12.66 11.20
CA GLY A 48 -14.75 14.11 11.07
C GLY A 48 -13.34 14.66 11.28
N PRO A 49 -13.15 15.96 11.03
CA PRO A 49 -11.88 16.65 11.25
C PRO A 49 -11.57 16.86 12.73
N GLU A 50 -12.60 16.94 13.56
CA GLU A 50 -12.49 17.15 15.00
C GLU A 50 -12.19 15.85 15.74
N ARG A 51 -11.49 15.98 16.88
CA ARG A 51 -11.25 14.83 17.76
C ARG A 51 -12.49 14.57 18.59
N GLU A 52 -12.91 13.31 18.59
CA GLU A 52 -14.06 12.84 19.35
C GLU A 52 -13.60 11.74 20.32
N ARG A 53 -14.36 11.57 21.41
CA ARG A 53 -14.06 10.56 22.43
C ARG A 53 -14.39 9.17 21.94
N VAL A 54 -13.38 8.29 21.95
CA VAL A 54 -13.48 6.88 21.60
C VAL A 54 -13.23 6.05 22.85
N HIS A 55 -14.22 5.25 23.25
CA HIS A 55 -14.13 4.37 24.42
C HIS A 55 -13.79 2.96 23.97
N VAL A 56 -12.68 2.42 24.46
CA VAL A 56 -12.20 1.06 24.13
C VAL A 56 -11.87 0.35 25.43
N ARG A 57 -12.71 -0.62 25.79
CA ARG A 57 -12.64 -1.32 27.08
C ARG A 57 -12.66 -0.31 28.24
N ILE A 58 -11.54 -0.17 28.94
CA ILE A 58 -11.36 0.73 30.09
C ILE A 58 -10.64 2.05 29.75
N ARG A 59 -10.27 2.26 28.48
CA ARG A 59 -9.51 3.44 28.05
C ARG A 59 -10.38 4.35 27.20
N THR A 60 -10.15 5.64 27.33
CA THR A 60 -10.76 6.67 26.47
C THR A 60 -9.65 7.36 25.69
N TYR A 61 -9.85 7.50 24.38
CA TYR A 61 -8.97 8.23 23.49
C TYR A 61 -9.73 9.40 22.87
N GLU A 62 -9.00 10.42 22.42
CA GLU A 62 -9.55 11.48 21.58
C GLU A 62 -8.91 11.34 20.20
N LEU A 63 -9.73 10.94 19.22
CA LEU A 63 -9.29 10.60 17.86
C LEU A 63 -10.14 11.34 16.84
N ARG A 64 -9.52 11.77 15.74
CA ARG A 64 -10.20 12.29 14.55
C ARG A 64 -10.12 11.33 13.35
N GLY A 65 -10.84 11.64 12.27
CA GLY A 65 -10.89 10.83 11.06
C GLY A 65 -9.52 10.51 10.44
N SER A 66 -8.60 11.46 10.35
CA SER A 66 -7.26 11.22 9.77
C SER A 66 -6.40 10.29 10.62
N GLU A 67 -6.55 10.36 11.95
CA GLU A 67 -5.88 9.50 12.91
C GLU A 67 -6.43 8.07 12.83
N VAL A 68 -7.75 7.92 12.74
CA VAL A 68 -8.43 6.63 12.52
C VAL A 68 -8.01 6.01 11.18
N ARG A 69 -8.00 6.79 10.08
CA ARG A 69 -7.54 6.34 8.76
C ARG A 69 -6.09 5.88 8.82
N THR A 70 -5.23 6.61 9.53
CA THR A 70 -3.82 6.22 9.74
C THR A 70 -3.73 4.90 10.49
N LEU A 71 -4.45 4.73 11.61
CA LEU A 71 -4.45 3.48 12.37
C LEU A 71 -4.91 2.30 11.49
N ALA A 72 -6.03 2.45 10.80
CA ALA A 72 -6.60 1.39 9.96
C ALA A 72 -5.67 1.02 8.79
N THR A 73 -5.06 2.01 8.14
CA THR A 73 -4.10 1.80 7.05
C THR A 73 -2.85 1.08 7.54
N VAL A 74 -2.24 1.55 8.63
CA VAL A 74 -1.05 0.90 9.21
C VAL A 74 -1.39 -0.52 9.67
N GLY A 75 -2.59 -0.73 10.23
CA GLY A 75 -3.08 -2.05 10.61
C GLY A 75 -3.24 -3.00 9.44
N ALA A 76 -3.75 -2.53 8.30
CA ALA A 76 -3.96 -3.38 7.12
C ALA A 76 -2.63 -3.86 6.49
N PHE A 77 -1.57 -3.03 6.53
CA PHE A 77 -0.27 -3.33 5.89
C PHE A 77 0.86 -3.67 6.87
N ARG A 78 0.58 -3.74 8.19
CA ARG A 78 1.53 -4.00 9.29
C ARG A 78 2.58 -2.91 9.53
N VAL A 79 3.18 -2.39 8.45
CA VAL A 79 4.16 -1.32 8.50
C VAL A 79 4.02 -0.42 7.27
N VAL A 80 4.02 0.89 7.50
CA VAL A 80 3.88 1.89 6.43
C VAL A 80 4.90 3.02 6.64
N PRO A 81 5.62 3.47 5.61
CA PRO A 81 6.42 4.69 5.69
C PRO A 81 5.55 5.91 5.99
N ALA A 82 5.98 6.77 6.92
CA ALA A 82 5.25 7.98 7.28
C ALA A 82 4.94 8.89 6.08
N SER A 83 5.85 8.95 5.11
CA SER A 83 5.67 9.70 3.85
C SER A 83 4.48 9.26 3.00
N ASP A 84 4.01 8.02 3.20
CA ASP A 84 2.95 7.41 2.42
C ASP A 84 1.60 7.54 3.13
N LEU A 85 1.61 7.87 4.42
CA LEU A 85 0.43 8.23 5.20
C LEU A 85 0.01 9.67 4.90
N ARG A 86 -1.21 10.02 5.29
CA ARG A 86 -1.76 11.36 5.11
C ARG A 86 -2.24 11.91 6.45
N GLY A 87 -1.84 13.13 6.76
CA GLY A 87 -2.35 13.87 7.91
C GLY A 87 -3.71 14.49 7.62
N HIS A 88 -4.29 15.12 8.65
CA HIS A 88 -5.55 15.88 8.55
C HIS A 88 -5.57 16.98 7.46
N ASP A 89 -4.42 17.51 7.07
CA ASP A 89 -4.27 18.53 6.03
C ASP A 89 -4.13 17.94 4.61
N GLY A 90 -4.29 16.61 4.48
CA GLY A 90 -4.11 15.88 3.22
C GLY A 90 -2.66 15.77 2.75
N ARG A 91 -1.68 16.25 3.52
CA ARG A 91 -0.26 16.16 3.18
C ARG A 91 0.35 14.87 3.72
N PRO A 92 1.51 14.43 3.17
CA PRO A 92 2.30 13.36 3.77
C PRO A 92 2.48 13.55 5.28
N ALA A 93 2.26 12.49 6.06
CA ALA A 93 2.38 12.59 7.52
C ALA A 93 3.83 12.87 7.95
N ASP A 94 4.00 13.81 8.89
CA ASP A 94 5.29 14.12 9.50
C ASP A 94 5.46 13.33 10.80
N PRO A 95 6.50 12.50 10.96
CA PRO A 95 6.76 11.79 12.23
C PRO A 95 6.92 12.68 13.46
N ARG A 96 7.21 13.97 13.25
CA ARG A 96 7.47 14.95 14.32
C ARG A 96 6.32 15.93 14.55
N LYS A 97 5.30 15.96 13.69
CA LYS A 97 4.19 16.94 13.75
C LYS A 97 2.85 16.31 13.34
N GLY A 98 1.74 16.93 13.75
CA GLY A 98 0.41 16.48 13.35
C GLY A 98 -0.04 15.19 14.03
N ASP A 99 -0.59 14.25 13.24
CA ASP A 99 -1.27 13.05 13.74
C ASP A 99 -0.33 12.03 14.39
N LEU A 100 0.87 11.83 13.82
CA LEU A 100 1.76 10.73 14.25
C LEU A 100 2.30 10.92 15.67
N PRO A 101 2.76 12.11 16.11
CA PRO A 101 3.13 12.33 17.50
C PRO A 101 1.99 12.02 18.47
N HIS A 102 0.77 12.50 18.20
CA HIS A 102 -0.39 12.27 19.06
C HIS A 102 -0.71 10.78 19.18
N LEU A 103 -0.79 10.06 18.05
CA LEU A 103 -1.02 8.61 18.06
C LEU A 103 0.06 7.82 18.80
N ARG A 104 1.33 8.29 18.74
CA ARG A 104 2.43 7.69 19.48
C ARG A 104 2.32 7.97 20.98
N ASP A 105 1.96 9.19 21.37
CA ASP A 105 1.81 9.59 22.77
C ASP A 105 0.63 8.87 23.43
N LEU A 106 -0.43 8.55 22.68
CA LEU A 106 -1.51 7.65 23.10
C LEU A 106 -1.10 6.16 23.17
N GLY A 107 0.09 5.82 22.68
CA GLY A 107 0.60 4.45 22.62
C GLY A 107 -0.05 3.57 21.56
N LEU A 108 -0.75 4.16 20.57
CA LEU A 108 -1.48 3.42 19.53
C LEU A 108 -0.59 3.03 18.35
N VAL A 109 0.47 3.79 18.10
CA VAL A 109 1.48 3.48 17.07
C VAL A 109 2.88 3.52 17.65
N ARG A 110 3.80 2.79 16.99
CA ARG A 110 5.24 2.92 17.18
C ARG A 110 5.87 3.42 15.89
N THR A 111 6.82 4.35 16.04
CA THR A 111 7.64 4.86 14.94
C THR A 111 9.09 4.43 15.11
N MET A 112 9.75 4.02 14.04
CA MET A 112 11.19 3.74 14.04
C MET A 112 11.88 4.33 12.80
N PRO A 113 13.11 4.86 12.94
CA PRO A 113 13.91 5.24 11.78
C PRO A 113 14.26 3.98 10.98
N TYR A 114 14.27 4.12 9.66
CA TYR A 114 14.67 3.04 8.75
C TYR A 114 15.37 3.61 7.53
N VAL A 115 16.27 2.83 6.93
CA VAL A 115 17.00 3.23 5.73
C VAL A 115 16.69 2.24 4.62
N VAL A 116 16.13 2.75 3.52
CA VAL A 116 15.93 1.98 2.29
C VAL A 116 16.93 2.49 1.27
N GLY A 117 17.96 1.71 0.97
CA GLY A 117 19.07 2.13 0.12
C GLY A 117 19.80 3.35 0.70
N LYS A 118 19.65 4.52 0.08
CA LYS A 118 20.25 5.80 0.53
C LYS A 118 19.25 6.74 1.20
N THR A 119 17.97 6.36 1.27
CA THR A 119 16.90 7.23 1.78
C THR A 119 16.55 6.84 3.21
N ARG A 120 16.69 7.81 4.13
CA ARG A 120 16.15 7.72 5.48
C ARG A 120 14.65 7.94 5.45
N THR A 121 13.90 7.02 6.04
CA THR A 121 12.46 7.13 6.26
C THR A 121 12.12 6.81 7.71
N THR A 122 10.88 7.08 8.12
CA THR A 122 10.34 6.61 9.39
C THR A 122 9.23 5.62 9.09
N LEU A 123 9.36 4.41 9.61
CA LEU A 123 8.32 3.39 9.52
C LEU A 123 7.37 3.53 10.70
N VAL A 124 6.08 3.33 10.43
CA VAL A 124 4.99 3.35 11.42
C VAL A 124 4.37 1.96 11.47
N THR A 125 4.18 1.42 12.67
CA THR A 125 3.49 0.15 12.92
C THR A 125 2.49 0.30 14.07
N LEU A 126 1.39 -0.45 14.05
CA LEU A 126 0.44 -0.45 15.16
C LEU A 126 1.05 -1.14 16.38
N THR A 127 0.70 -0.64 17.57
CA THR A 127 0.85 -1.42 18.80
C THR A 127 -0.34 -2.36 18.96
N GLU A 128 -0.24 -3.31 19.90
CA GLU A 128 -1.39 -4.14 20.27
C GLU A 128 -2.56 -3.29 20.79
N GLN A 129 -2.27 -2.17 21.46
CA GLN A 129 -3.28 -1.22 21.91
C GLN A 129 -3.97 -0.54 20.72
N GLY A 130 -3.22 -0.07 19.72
CA GLY A 130 -3.76 0.50 18.49
C GLY A 130 -4.62 -0.50 17.72
N ARG A 131 -4.18 -1.76 17.63
CA ARG A 131 -4.98 -2.84 17.05
C ARG A 131 -6.26 -3.08 17.84
N SER A 132 -6.22 -3.11 19.16
CA SER A 132 -7.41 -3.29 20.00
C SER A 132 -8.45 -2.19 19.75
N VAL A 133 -8.03 -0.94 19.52
CA VAL A 133 -8.95 0.16 19.15
C VAL A 133 -9.72 -0.18 17.87
N LEU A 134 -9.05 -0.71 16.85
CA LEU A 134 -9.68 -1.07 15.58
C LEU A 134 -10.57 -2.32 15.71
N GLU A 135 -10.11 -3.34 16.44
CA GLU A 135 -10.85 -4.60 16.60
C GLU A 135 -12.11 -4.42 17.46
N ASP A 136 -12.04 -3.63 18.54
CA ASP A 136 -13.19 -3.39 19.43
C ASP A 136 -14.22 -2.44 18.79
N ALA A 137 -13.84 -1.64 17.80
CA ALA A 137 -14.73 -0.71 17.10
C ALA A 137 -15.39 -1.30 15.84
N ARG A 138 -15.29 -2.61 15.60
CA ARG A 138 -15.90 -3.22 14.40
C ARG A 138 -17.43 -3.17 14.46
N ARG A 139 -18.05 -2.76 13.35
CA ARG A 139 -19.51 -2.79 13.18
C ARG A 139 -20.05 -4.16 12.76
N ASP A 140 -19.22 -5.00 12.15
CA ASP A 140 -19.64 -6.28 11.58
C ASP A 140 -18.96 -7.50 12.22
N HIS A 141 -19.72 -8.59 12.29
CA HIS A 141 -19.20 -9.93 12.58
C HIS A 141 -18.85 -10.71 11.30
N ASP A 142 -18.70 -9.99 10.17
CA ASP A 142 -18.43 -10.59 8.87
C ASP A 142 -17.11 -11.41 8.91
N ARG A 143 -17.13 -12.55 8.23
CA ARG A 143 -15.96 -13.41 8.06
C ARG A 143 -14.97 -12.79 7.06
N GLU A 144 -15.45 -11.95 6.14
CA GLU A 144 -14.66 -11.29 5.08
C GLU A 144 -14.22 -9.87 5.48
N ARG A 145 -13.96 -9.64 6.77
CA ARG A 145 -13.55 -8.32 7.28
C ARG A 145 -12.05 -8.08 7.07
N GLN A 146 -11.65 -6.81 7.04
CA GLN A 146 -10.24 -6.42 7.03
C GLN A 146 -9.52 -6.95 8.28
N VAL A 147 -8.41 -7.64 8.09
CA VAL A 147 -7.52 -8.04 9.19
C VAL A 147 -6.58 -6.89 9.52
N PHE A 148 -6.41 -6.60 10.82
CA PHE A 148 -5.43 -5.63 11.29
C PHE A 148 -4.29 -6.32 12.03
N TYR A 149 -3.06 -5.89 11.75
CA TYR A 149 -1.82 -6.39 12.33
C TYR A 149 -1.25 -5.38 13.33
N ALA A 150 -0.54 -5.89 14.33
CA ALA A 150 0.28 -5.12 15.25
C ALA A 150 1.72 -5.62 15.23
N GLY A 151 2.65 -4.70 15.39
CA GLY A 151 4.08 -4.97 15.47
C GLY A 151 4.70 -5.47 14.16
N ILE A 152 5.98 -5.83 14.26
CA ILE A 152 6.79 -6.32 13.14
C ILE A 152 6.91 -7.83 13.27
N ALA A 153 6.46 -8.57 12.27
CA ALA A 153 6.54 -10.02 12.27
C ALA A 153 7.99 -10.51 12.10
N LYS A 154 8.70 -9.96 11.11
CA LYS A 154 10.08 -10.34 10.79
C LYS A 154 10.90 -9.11 10.36
N PRO A 155 11.92 -8.69 11.13
CA PRO A 155 12.73 -7.51 10.79
C PRO A 155 13.35 -7.56 9.38
N ARG A 156 13.75 -8.76 8.91
CA ARG A 156 14.35 -8.95 7.58
C ARG A 156 13.39 -8.70 6.41
N GLU A 157 12.07 -8.71 6.66
CA GLU A 157 11.05 -8.46 5.63
C GLU A 157 10.59 -6.99 5.61
N LEU A 158 11.10 -6.13 6.51
CA LEU A 158 10.67 -4.72 6.63
C LEU A 158 10.81 -3.90 5.34
N ALA A 159 11.91 -4.07 4.60
CA ALA A 159 12.10 -3.35 3.34
C ALA A 159 11.03 -3.71 2.29
N HIS A 160 10.60 -4.97 2.30
CA HIS A 160 9.53 -5.49 1.44
C HIS A 160 8.17 -5.03 1.92
N ASP A 161 7.84 -5.28 3.20
CA ASP A 161 6.55 -4.91 3.81
C ASP A 161 6.26 -3.40 3.66
N ALA A 162 7.28 -2.56 3.76
CA ALA A 162 7.16 -1.11 3.60
C ALA A 162 6.72 -0.66 2.19
N GLN A 163 6.78 -1.53 1.17
CA GLN A 163 6.33 -1.23 -0.19
C GLN A 163 4.89 -1.69 -0.46
N LEU A 164 4.31 -2.58 0.35
CA LEU A 164 3.00 -3.19 0.09
C LEU A 164 1.90 -2.13 -0.03
N HIS A 165 1.87 -1.16 0.89
CA HIS A 165 0.91 -0.07 0.86
C HIS A 165 1.01 0.78 -0.42
N ARG A 166 2.23 1.01 -0.94
CA ARG A 166 2.42 1.76 -2.20
C ARG A 166 1.93 0.97 -3.41
N ALA A 167 2.18 -0.34 -3.42
CA ALA A 167 1.69 -1.21 -4.48
C ALA A 167 0.16 -1.24 -4.49
N TYR A 168 -0.45 -1.34 -3.31
CA TYR A 168 -1.89 -1.20 -3.13
C TYR A 168 -2.43 0.13 -3.68
N LEU A 169 -1.83 1.27 -3.32
CA LEU A 169 -2.31 2.57 -3.81
C LEU A 169 -2.30 2.66 -5.34
N ARG A 170 -1.26 2.10 -5.99
CA ARG A 170 -1.18 2.07 -7.46
C ARG A 170 -2.22 1.14 -8.10
N ALA A 171 -2.52 0.01 -7.45
CA ALA A 171 -3.57 -0.89 -7.90
C ALA A 171 -4.97 -0.28 -7.70
N ALA A 172 -5.19 0.41 -6.57
CA ALA A 172 -6.41 1.15 -6.34
C ALA A 172 -6.62 2.28 -7.38
N GLU A 173 -5.54 2.95 -7.81
CA GLU A 173 -5.59 3.93 -8.90
C GLU A 173 -6.01 3.30 -10.24
N SER A 174 -5.61 2.06 -10.55
CA SER A 174 -6.06 1.36 -11.77
C SER A 174 -7.49 0.82 -11.68
N LEU A 175 -8.00 0.59 -10.47
CA LEU A 175 -9.38 0.17 -10.23
C LEU A 175 -10.36 1.34 -10.27
N ALA A 176 -9.93 2.55 -9.91
CA ALA A 176 -10.79 3.73 -9.83
C ALA A 176 -11.58 4.04 -11.13
N PRO A 177 -11.01 3.98 -12.35
CA PRO A 177 -11.76 4.22 -13.59
C PRO A 177 -12.87 3.19 -13.87
N ARG A 178 -12.86 2.03 -13.19
CA ARG A 178 -13.86 0.98 -13.35
C ARG A 178 -15.02 1.10 -12.36
N ASP A 179 -15.01 2.14 -11.51
CA ASP A 179 -15.96 2.30 -10.41
C ASP A 179 -15.99 1.05 -9.49
N ALA A 180 -14.84 0.40 -9.36
CA ALA A 180 -14.66 -0.79 -8.55
C ALA A 180 -14.61 -0.40 -7.07
N ARG A 181 -15.45 -1.04 -6.25
CA ARG A 181 -15.51 -0.81 -4.81
C ARG A 181 -14.61 -1.80 -4.09
N ILE A 182 -13.46 -1.33 -3.63
CA ILE A 182 -12.56 -2.12 -2.79
C ILE A 182 -13.28 -2.50 -1.49
N ARG A 183 -13.14 -3.76 -1.08
CA ARG A 183 -13.71 -4.31 0.16
C ARG A 183 -12.67 -4.45 1.25
N ARG A 184 -11.51 -5.00 0.90
CA ARG A 184 -10.37 -5.23 1.82
C ARG A 184 -9.09 -5.55 1.06
N VAL A 185 -8.02 -5.60 1.83
CA VAL A 185 -6.72 -6.13 1.42
C VAL A 185 -6.41 -7.40 2.23
N VAL A 186 -5.86 -8.39 1.54
CA VAL A 186 -5.39 -9.67 2.09
C VAL A 186 -3.90 -9.79 1.84
N LEU A 187 -3.10 -9.99 2.89
CA LEU A 187 -1.65 -10.18 2.72
C LEU A 187 -1.32 -11.66 2.46
N ASP A 188 -0.19 -11.91 1.81
CA ASP A 188 0.34 -13.25 1.53
C ASP A 188 0.31 -14.19 2.75
N TYR A 189 0.60 -13.64 3.92
CA TYR A 189 0.59 -14.34 5.20
C TYR A 189 -0.76 -14.96 5.52
N GLU A 190 -1.88 -14.29 5.19
CA GLU A 190 -3.23 -14.81 5.44
C GLU A 190 -3.52 -16.00 4.54
N LEU A 191 -3.21 -15.85 3.25
CA LEU A 191 -3.41 -16.89 2.24
C LEU A 191 -2.54 -18.12 2.55
N LYS A 192 -1.26 -17.89 2.88
CA LYS A 192 -0.34 -18.96 3.31
C LYS A 192 -0.82 -19.64 4.58
N ARG A 193 -1.32 -18.89 5.56
CA ARG A 193 -1.87 -19.47 6.81
C ARG A 193 -3.13 -20.30 6.53
N GLU A 194 -3.99 -19.86 5.62
CA GLU A 194 -5.15 -20.64 5.19
C GLU A 194 -4.74 -21.92 4.48
N TYR A 195 -3.81 -21.83 3.53
CA TYR A 195 -3.26 -22.97 2.82
C TYR A 195 -2.62 -24.00 3.78
N GLN A 196 -1.81 -23.54 4.73
CA GLN A 196 -1.21 -24.41 5.74
C GLN A 196 -2.26 -25.09 6.62
N ARG A 197 -3.36 -24.39 6.96
CA ARG A 197 -4.48 -25.01 7.70
C ARG A 197 -5.21 -26.06 6.88
N PHE A 198 -5.37 -25.85 5.58
CA PHE A 198 -5.95 -26.81 4.64
C PHE A 198 -5.08 -28.07 4.52
N LEU A 199 -3.77 -27.89 4.33
CA LEU A 199 -2.78 -28.97 4.26
C LEU A 199 -2.79 -29.85 5.53
N GLN A 200 -2.97 -29.24 6.69
CA GLN A 200 -2.94 -29.93 7.99
C GLN A 200 -4.32 -30.37 8.50
N ALA A 201 -5.41 -30.14 7.77
CA ALA A 201 -6.75 -30.41 8.28
C ALA A 201 -7.02 -31.92 8.48
N SER A 202 -6.48 -32.78 7.63
CA SER A 202 -6.53 -34.26 7.72
C SER A 202 -5.71 -34.82 8.90
N ASN A 203 -4.70 -34.09 9.36
CA ASN A 203 -3.83 -34.48 10.48
C ASN A 203 -4.40 -34.14 11.87
N ARG A 204 -5.49 -33.36 11.96
CA ARG A 204 -6.07 -32.97 13.26
C ARG A 204 -6.70 -34.17 13.97
N GLY A 205 -6.22 -34.47 15.18
CA GLY A 205 -6.78 -35.50 16.05
C GLY A 205 -6.16 -36.90 15.90
N ARG A 206 -5.15 -37.08 15.04
CA ARG A 206 -4.40 -38.33 14.92
C ARG A 206 -3.11 -38.27 15.74
N ARG A 207 -2.97 -39.16 16.72
CA ARG A 207 -1.75 -39.28 17.56
C ARG A 207 -0.55 -39.83 16.79
N ASP A 208 -0.80 -40.54 15.68
CA ASP A 208 0.23 -41.23 14.88
C ASP A 208 0.54 -40.53 13.55
N SER A 209 0.17 -39.25 13.41
CA SER A 209 0.53 -38.45 12.23
C SER A 209 2.00 -38.05 12.30
N ASP A 210 2.74 -38.27 11.22
CA ASP A 210 4.12 -37.84 11.05
C ASP A 210 4.26 -36.30 10.87
N GLY A 211 3.12 -35.58 10.85
CA GLY A 211 3.03 -34.14 10.66
C GLY A 211 3.18 -33.70 9.20
N ARG A 212 3.42 -34.64 8.27
CA ARG A 212 3.52 -34.35 6.85
C ARG A 212 2.11 -34.19 6.28
N PRO A 213 1.86 -33.16 5.46
CA PRO A 213 0.59 -33.06 4.74
C PRO A 213 0.42 -34.29 3.85
N ASP A 214 -0.73 -34.96 3.96
CA ASP A 214 -1.13 -36.12 3.15
C ASP A 214 -2.08 -35.72 2.00
N ARG A 215 -2.12 -34.42 1.67
CA ARG A 215 -2.98 -33.91 0.60
C ARG A 215 -2.51 -34.38 -0.76
N GLU A 216 -3.45 -34.91 -1.53
CA GLU A 216 -3.20 -35.27 -2.92
C GLU A 216 -3.06 -34.02 -3.78
N GLN A 217 -2.31 -34.14 -4.89
CA GLN A 217 -2.09 -33.04 -5.83
C GLN A 217 -3.42 -32.44 -6.33
N GLU A 218 -4.41 -33.28 -6.64
CA GLU A 218 -5.72 -32.82 -7.08
C GLU A 218 -6.47 -32.00 -6.00
N GLU A 219 -6.28 -32.33 -4.71
CA GLU A 219 -6.87 -31.55 -3.62
C GLU A 219 -6.23 -30.16 -3.56
N ILE A 220 -4.92 -30.08 -3.74
CA ILE A 220 -4.17 -28.81 -3.78
C ILE A 220 -4.63 -27.97 -4.98
N GLU A 221 -4.78 -28.57 -6.15
CA GLU A 221 -5.27 -27.88 -7.36
C GLU A 221 -6.69 -27.38 -7.20
N ARG A 222 -7.60 -28.20 -6.65
CA ARG A 222 -8.97 -27.78 -6.33
C ARG A 222 -8.98 -26.62 -5.33
N TRP A 223 -8.12 -26.68 -4.30
CA TRP A 223 -7.98 -25.60 -3.34
C TRP A 223 -7.48 -24.32 -4.01
N ALA A 224 -6.41 -24.39 -4.81
CA ALA A 224 -5.85 -23.24 -5.52
C ALA A 224 -6.88 -22.60 -6.46
N HIS A 225 -7.61 -23.41 -7.24
CA HIS A 225 -8.68 -22.96 -8.13
C HIS A 225 -9.81 -22.26 -7.35
N ALA A 226 -10.27 -22.85 -6.25
CA ALA A 226 -11.31 -22.25 -5.40
C ALA A 226 -10.88 -20.89 -4.81
N HIS A 227 -9.57 -20.72 -4.58
CA HIS A 227 -9.00 -19.46 -4.09
C HIS A 227 -8.49 -18.56 -5.23
N GLN A 228 -8.73 -18.90 -6.50
CA GLN A 228 -8.26 -18.13 -7.65
C GLN A 228 -6.74 -17.86 -7.58
N LEU A 229 -5.95 -18.86 -7.17
CA LEU A 229 -4.50 -18.78 -7.07
C LEU A 229 -3.86 -19.65 -8.17
N PRO A 230 -2.82 -19.14 -8.86
CA PRO A 230 -2.15 -19.89 -9.91
C PRO A 230 -1.22 -20.96 -9.32
N MET A 231 -1.05 -22.05 -10.08
CA MET A 231 -0.10 -23.12 -9.83
C MET A 231 1.07 -23.00 -10.82
N VAL A 232 2.31 -23.07 -10.33
CA VAL A 232 3.53 -23.09 -11.15
C VAL A 232 4.44 -24.17 -10.60
N ASP A 233 4.92 -25.08 -11.46
CA ASP A 233 5.78 -26.20 -11.09
C ASP A 233 5.21 -27.00 -9.89
N ASP A 234 3.92 -27.38 -9.95
CA ASP A 234 3.15 -28.08 -8.90
C ASP A 234 3.04 -27.34 -7.54
N HIS A 235 3.35 -26.04 -7.52
CA HIS A 235 3.28 -25.23 -6.31
C HIS A 235 2.29 -24.06 -6.46
N VAL A 236 1.43 -23.92 -5.45
CA VAL A 236 0.55 -22.75 -5.31
C VAL A 236 1.40 -21.50 -5.15
N GLN A 237 1.13 -20.51 -6.01
CA GLN A 237 1.77 -19.20 -5.92
C GLN A 237 0.87 -18.24 -5.12
N PHE A 238 1.50 -17.40 -4.31
CA PHE A 238 0.80 -16.43 -3.46
C PHE A 238 1.25 -15.01 -3.83
N PRO A 239 0.31 -14.08 -4.09
CA PRO A 239 0.66 -12.68 -4.26
C PRO A 239 1.10 -12.07 -2.92
N ASP A 240 1.87 -10.98 -2.98
CA ASP A 240 2.21 -10.23 -1.77
C ASP A 240 0.98 -9.53 -1.16
N VAL A 241 0.12 -8.98 -2.02
CA VAL A 241 -1.12 -8.29 -1.68
C VAL A 241 -2.23 -8.78 -2.61
N ARG A 242 -3.37 -9.16 -2.06
CA ARG A 242 -4.61 -9.37 -2.81
C ARG A 242 -5.62 -8.31 -2.43
N ILE A 243 -6.19 -7.64 -3.43
CA ILE A 243 -7.27 -6.68 -3.27
C ILE A 243 -8.57 -7.39 -3.62
N GLU A 244 -9.50 -7.48 -2.67
CA GLU A 244 -10.84 -7.96 -2.95
C GLU A 244 -11.76 -6.77 -3.18
N TYR A 245 -12.50 -6.79 -4.28
CA TYR A 245 -13.35 -5.68 -4.67
C TYR A 245 -14.64 -6.16 -5.36
N ASP A 246 -15.66 -5.33 -5.33
CA ASP A 246 -16.87 -5.51 -6.13
C ASP A 246 -16.72 -4.67 -7.41
N GLU A 247 -16.91 -5.30 -8.57
CA GLU A 247 -17.08 -4.61 -9.85
C GLU A 247 -18.34 -3.72 -9.82
N ARG A 248 -18.47 -2.80 -10.76
CA ARG A 248 -19.66 -1.91 -10.87
C ARG A 248 -20.98 -2.66 -10.93
N ASP A 249 -20.99 -3.88 -11.50
CA ASP A 249 -22.16 -4.75 -11.59
C ASP A 249 -22.41 -5.59 -10.32
N GLY A 250 -21.60 -5.40 -9.28
CA GLY A 250 -21.69 -6.10 -8.00
C GLY A 250 -21.02 -7.48 -7.99
N ARG A 251 -20.41 -7.93 -9.10
CA ARG A 251 -19.64 -9.17 -9.10
C ARG A 251 -18.37 -9.00 -8.27
N ARG A 252 -18.06 -10.01 -7.47
CA ARG A 252 -16.81 -10.07 -6.72
C ARG A 252 -15.65 -10.40 -7.65
N ALA A 253 -14.56 -9.68 -7.48
CA ALA A 253 -13.31 -9.90 -8.18
C ALA A 253 -12.12 -9.74 -7.23
N VAL A 254 -10.96 -10.23 -7.66
CA VAL A 254 -9.70 -10.08 -6.95
C VAL A 254 -8.65 -9.50 -7.88
N GLU A 255 -7.77 -8.67 -7.34
CA GLU A 255 -6.55 -8.23 -8.00
C GLU A 255 -5.34 -8.65 -7.16
N ASP A 256 -4.51 -9.50 -7.75
CA ASP A 256 -3.32 -10.06 -7.12
C ASP A 256 -2.09 -9.26 -7.50
N VAL A 257 -1.46 -8.67 -6.49
CA VAL A 257 -0.39 -7.69 -6.59
C VAL A 257 0.92 -8.24 -6.06
N GLU A 258 1.97 -8.08 -6.85
CA GLU A 258 3.34 -8.49 -6.52
C GLU A 258 4.27 -7.28 -6.43
N VAL A 259 5.07 -7.20 -5.36
CA VAL A 259 6.07 -6.15 -5.17
C VAL A 259 7.42 -6.61 -5.65
N THR A 260 7.88 -6.00 -6.74
CA THR A 260 9.23 -6.23 -7.26
C THR A 260 10.19 -5.18 -6.70
N THR A 261 11.14 -5.62 -5.86
CA THR A 261 12.28 -4.78 -5.44
C THR A 261 13.49 -5.04 -6.33
N GLU A 262 14.35 -4.03 -6.54
CA GLU A 262 15.54 -4.16 -7.42
C GLU A 262 16.54 -5.24 -6.95
N HIS A 263 16.42 -5.72 -5.71
CA HIS A 263 17.25 -6.78 -5.14
C HIS A 263 16.68 -8.20 -5.35
N TYR A 264 15.50 -8.33 -5.96
CA TYR A 264 14.88 -9.63 -6.27
C TYR A 264 15.49 -10.24 -7.55
N ARG A 265 16.76 -10.63 -7.49
CA ARG A 265 17.44 -11.38 -8.57
C ARG A 265 17.67 -12.82 -8.11
N GLY A 266 16.82 -13.73 -8.57
CA GLY A 266 16.94 -15.17 -8.30
C GLY A 266 15.78 -16.00 -8.86
N ALA A 267 15.85 -17.33 -8.76
CA ALA A 267 14.87 -18.28 -9.31
C ALA A 267 13.41 -18.03 -8.86
N LEU A 268 13.19 -17.45 -7.67
CA LEU A 268 11.86 -17.04 -7.19
C LEU A 268 11.22 -15.94 -8.05
N ALA A 269 12.00 -15.08 -8.71
CA ALA A 269 11.47 -14.06 -9.62
C ALA A 269 10.81 -14.70 -10.86
N GLY A 270 11.35 -15.84 -11.32
CA GLY A 270 10.83 -16.56 -12.49
C GLY A 270 9.50 -17.25 -12.24
N ALA A 271 9.28 -17.82 -11.04
CA ALA A 271 7.99 -18.41 -10.68
C ALA A 271 6.91 -17.33 -10.51
N LYS A 272 7.22 -16.22 -9.82
CA LYS A 272 6.27 -15.12 -9.61
C LYS A 272 5.94 -14.35 -10.90
N ALA A 273 6.91 -14.18 -11.81
CA ALA A 273 6.63 -13.61 -13.14
C ALA A 273 5.72 -14.50 -14.00
N ARG A 274 5.82 -15.84 -13.85
CA ARG A 274 4.95 -16.81 -14.54
C ARG A 274 3.56 -16.92 -13.93
N ALA A 275 3.39 -16.51 -12.67
CA ALA A 275 2.11 -16.55 -11.95
C ALA A 275 1.07 -15.53 -12.46
N GLY A 276 1.46 -14.54 -13.27
CA GLY A 276 0.53 -13.58 -13.88
C GLY A 276 0.03 -12.47 -12.95
N PHE A 277 0.63 -12.28 -11.77
CA PHE A 277 0.28 -11.21 -10.84
C PHE A 277 0.62 -9.82 -11.39
N THR A 278 -0.21 -8.83 -11.07
CA THR A 278 0.07 -7.42 -11.41
C THR A 278 1.32 -6.97 -10.66
N SER A 279 2.40 -6.72 -11.40
CA SER A 279 3.70 -6.36 -10.83
C SER A 279 3.86 -4.86 -10.67
N TYR A 280 4.11 -4.40 -9.45
CA TYR A 280 4.51 -3.02 -9.18
C TYR A 280 5.97 -2.97 -8.76
N ARG A 281 6.77 -2.22 -9.53
CA ARG A 281 8.16 -1.95 -9.18
C ARG A 281 8.20 -0.94 -8.05
N ALA A 282 8.90 -1.27 -6.98
CA ALA A 282 9.26 -0.30 -5.96
C ALA A 282 10.11 0.78 -6.65
N ALA A 283 9.49 1.94 -6.93
CA ALA A 283 10.23 3.06 -7.47
C ALA A 283 11.18 3.55 -6.38
N GLY A 284 12.47 3.22 -6.51
CA GLY A 284 13.53 4.05 -5.92
C GLY A 284 13.23 5.49 -6.31
N ALA A 285 13.26 6.40 -5.33
CA ALA A 285 12.90 7.79 -5.51
C ALA A 285 13.46 8.33 -6.83
N ARG A 286 12.59 8.68 -7.78
CA ARG A 286 13.00 9.35 -9.02
C ARG A 286 13.63 10.67 -8.61
N LEU A 287 14.95 10.75 -8.73
CA LEU A 287 15.73 11.97 -8.57
C LEU A 287 15.26 12.95 -9.64
N GLY A 288 14.55 13.99 -9.21
CA GLY A 288 14.36 15.19 -10.01
C GLY A 288 15.72 15.73 -10.41
N GLY A 289 15.92 15.91 -11.71
CA GLY A 289 17.20 16.26 -12.29
C GLY A 289 17.63 17.70 -12.00
N SER A 290 18.95 17.90 -12.02
CA SER A 290 19.52 19.13 -12.54
C SER A 290 20.51 18.76 -13.63
N ARG A 291 20.26 19.24 -14.85
CA ARG A 291 21.24 19.26 -15.92
C ARG A 291 22.49 19.99 -15.40
N ARG A 292 23.63 19.31 -15.41
CA ARG A 292 24.93 19.97 -15.46
C ARG A 292 25.86 19.14 -16.34
N THR A 293 26.15 19.71 -17.49
CA THR A 293 27.29 19.39 -18.35
C THR A 293 28.58 19.44 -17.53
N GLY A 294 29.39 18.39 -17.55
CA GLY A 294 30.65 18.37 -16.79
C GLY A 294 31.44 17.06 -16.92
N ARG A 295 32.33 17.06 -17.91
CA ARG A 295 33.50 16.18 -18.15
C ARG A 295 34.26 15.73 -16.88
N GLY A 296 34.62 14.44 -16.82
CA GLY A 296 35.91 13.97 -16.25
C GLY A 296 35.89 13.00 -15.05
N GLY A 297 36.22 11.73 -15.31
CA GLY A 297 37.40 11.05 -14.75
C GLY A 297 37.41 10.52 -13.29
N ARG A 298 37.70 9.19 -13.23
CA ARG A 298 38.36 8.38 -12.18
C ARG A 298 37.50 7.78 -11.06
N GLY A 299 37.71 6.47 -10.91
CA GLY A 299 37.04 5.57 -9.99
C GLY A 299 37.61 5.60 -8.58
N SER A 300 36.92 4.90 -7.69
CA SER A 300 37.43 4.46 -6.38
C SER A 300 36.64 3.23 -5.92
N ASP A 301 37.42 2.31 -5.38
CA ASP A 301 37.25 0.90 -5.04
C ASP A 301 36.24 0.65 -3.88
N PRO A 302 35.55 -0.52 -3.79
CA PRO A 302 34.59 -0.81 -2.73
C PRO A 302 35.21 -1.71 -1.64
N ARG A 303 35.54 -1.13 -0.48
CA ARG A 303 35.71 -1.82 0.84
C ARG A 303 35.32 -0.78 1.90
N VAL A 304 34.39 -1.03 2.83
CA VAL A 304 34.57 -1.52 4.22
C VAL A 304 33.12 -1.58 4.77
N ALA A 305 32.52 -2.74 5.08
CA ALA A 305 32.59 -3.58 6.29
C ALA A 305 32.07 -2.93 7.61
N GLU A 306 30.97 -3.53 8.11
CA GLU A 306 30.57 -3.85 9.50
C GLU A 306 30.68 -2.89 10.70
N GLU A 307 29.78 -3.16 11.66
CA GLU A 307 29.74 -2.77 13.08
C GLU A 307 29.17 -1.36 13.43
N VAL A 308 28.38 -1.13 14.48
CA VAL A 308 28.00 -1.97 15.64
C VAL A 308 26.76 -1.41 16.36
N LEU A 309 26.03 -2.32 17.00
CA LEU A 309 25.08 -2.07 18.08
C LEU A 309 25.83 -1.61 19.35
N GLY A 310 25.51 -0.41 19.82
CA GLY A 310 25.79 0.07 21.17
C GLY A 310 24.57 0.81 21.69
#